data_AF-A0A6N1Y9T6-F1
#
_entry.id   AF-A0A6N1Y9T6-F1
#
_cell.length_a   1.000
_cell.length_b   1.000
_cell.length_c   1.000
_cell.angle_alpha   90.00
_cell.angle_beta   90.00
_cell.angle_gamma   90.00
#
_symmetry.space_group_name_H-M   'P 1'
#
loop_
_entity.id
_entity.type
_entity.pdbx_description
1 polymer ?
#
loop_
_entity_poly.entity_id
_entity_poly.type
_entity_poly.pdbx_seq_one_letter_code
_entity_poly.pdbx_strand_id
1 'polypeptide(L)'
;MHTYNKNKMIARLFALSIASTILVACDDKKSNKNGLTVPVQTYKELKVLKGIVTDENGSVLNAEIKVADSSGKIVARTKLENSKHYSVEIPQGTTLPVVLTVSPKGSQEKLVAVVISPAVSSYDISPLTTKIANRAKALGGYTYANMVMAADSTVGVPDANKTSTGFRGDPTKQYGGWH
;
A
#
# COMPACT_ATOMS: atom_id res chain seq x y z
N MET A 1 -2.05 11.96 -77.84
CA MET A 1 -0.88 11.19 -77.33
C MET A 1 -1.02 11.16 -75.81
N HIS A 2 -1.28 10.07 -75.09
CA HIS A 2 -1.15 8.64 -75.33
C HIS A 2 -2.47 7.91 -75.03
N THR A 3 -2.81 6.97 -75.89
CA THR A 3 -3.84 5.93 -75.77
C THR A 3 -3.28 4.70 -75.04
N TYR A 4 -4.04 4.05 -74.15
CA TYR A 4 -4.31 2.60 -74.24
C TYR A 4 -5.46 2.15 -73.32
N ASN A 5 -6.11 1.07 -73.73
CA ASN A 5 -7.52 0.75 -73.56
C ASN A 5 -7.72 -0.50 -72.68
N LYS A 6 -8.94 -0.60 -72.10
CA LYS A 6 -9.75 -1.79 -71.77
C LYS A 6 -9.06 -3.18 -71.81
N ASN A 7 -9.28 -3.99 -70.76
CA ASN A 7 -10.08 -5.21 -70.94
C ASN A 7 -10.65 -5.80 -69.64
N LYS A 8 -11.97 -5.98 -69.73
CA LYS A 8 -12.89 -6.67 -68.84
C LYS A 8 -12.94 -8.12 -69.32
N MET A 9 -13.17 -9.06 -68.40
CA MET A 9 -13.39 -10.50 -68.63
C MET A 9 -12.14 -11.32 -68.98
N ILE A 10 -11.63 -12.07 -68.01
CA ILE A 10 -11.30 -13.50 -68.15
C ILE A 10 -11.52 -14.15 -66.78
N ALA A 11 -12.42 -15.14 -66.77
CA ALA A 11 -12.51 -16.28 -65.85
C ALA A 11 -12.44 -15.99 -64.33
N ARG A 12 -13.56 -15.80 -63.61
CA ARG A 12 -14.45 -16.90 -63.14
C ARG A 12 -13.83 -18.29 -63.26
N LEU A 13 -13.30 -18.81 -62.15
CA LEU A 13 -13.52 -20.15 -61.59
C LEU A 13 -12.40 -20.44 -60.59
N PHE A 14 -12.69 -20.31 -59.29
CA PHE A 14 -12.24 -21.24 -58.24
C PHE A 14 -12.97 -20.86 -56.95
N ALA A 15 -14.24 -21.23 -56.92
CA ALA A 15 -14.94 -21.51 -55.67
C ALA A 15 -14.51 -22.91 -55.25
N LEU A 16 -13.96 -23.08 -54.04
CA LEU A 16 -14.25 -24.22 -53.15
C LEU A 16 -13.53 -24.02 -51.81
N SER A 17 -14.31 -24.12 -50.72
CA SER A 17 -13.98 -24.59 -49.36
C SER A 17 -12.75 -23.99 -48.67
N ILE A 18 -12.87 -23.40 -47.48
CA ILE A 18 -13.17 -24.12 -46.24
C ILE A 18 -13.85 -23.16 -45.25
N ALA A 19 -15.04 -23.54 -44.80
CA ALA A 19 -15.68 -22.96 -43.63
C ALA A 19 -14.97 -23.45 -42.37
N SER A 20 -14.12 -22.61 -41.79
CA SER A 20 -13.65 -22.79 -40.41
C SER A 20 -14.57 -21.98 -39.50
N THR A 21 -15.61 -22.64 -38.99
CA THR A 21 -16.40 -22.13 -37.87
C THR A 21 -15.49 -22.05 -36.65
N ILE A 22 -14.99 -20.86 -36.35
CA ILE A 22 -14.37 -20.58 -35.06
C ILE A 22 -15.53 -20.53 -34.07
N LEU A 23 -15.78 -21.63 -33.37
CA LEU A 23 -16.57 -21.61 -32.14
C LEU A 23 -15.77 -20.80 -31.12
N VAL A 24 -15.91 -19.48 -31.16
CA VAL A 24 -15.56 -18.62 -30.04
C VAL A 24 -16.58 -18.93 -28.97
N ALA A 25 -16.28 -19.92 -28.13
CA ALA A 25 -16.87 -20.00 -26.82
C ALA A 25 -16.36 -18.78 -26.05
N CYS A 26 -17.10 -17.68 -26.15
CA CYS A 26 -17.10 -16.65 -25.12
C CYS A 26 -17.60 -17.34 -23.85
N ASP A 27 -16.67 -17.92 -23.11
CA ASP A 27 -16.87 -18.23 -21.71
C ASP A 27 -17.14 -16.88 -21.02
N ASP A 28 -18.42 -16.58 -20.79
CA ASP A 28 -18.87 -15.53 -19.89
C ASP A 28 -18.37 -15.91 -18.49
N LYS A 29 -17.09 -15.63 -18.23
CA LYS A 29 -16.54 -15.57 -16.89
C LYS A 29 -17.32 -14.49 -16.17
N LYS A 30 -18.42 -14.89 -15.53
CA LYS A 30 -19.10 -14.12 -14.49
C LYS A 30 -18.02 -13.71 -13.51
N SER A 31 -17.56 -12.47 -13.67
CA SER A 31 -16.70 -11.79 -12.71
C SER A 31 -17.36 -11.96 -11.36
N ASN A 32 -16.72 -12.76 -10.50
CA ASN A 32 -17.17 -13.04 -9.15
C ASN A 32 -17.31 -11.71 -8.41
N LYS A 33 -18.55 -11.24 -8.23
CA LYS A 33 -18.88 -9.98 -7.55
C LYS A 33 -18.87 -10.13 -6.02
N ASN A 34 -18.20 -11.15 -5.48
CA ASN A 34 -18.03 -11.31 -4.03
C ASN A 34 -16.84 -10.48 -3.50
N GLY A 35 -16.67 -9.26 -4.02
CA GLY A 35 -15.79 -8.28 -3.41
C GLY A 35 -16.54 -7.63 -2.25
N LEU A 36 -16.20 -8.00 -1.01
CA LEU A 36 -16.58 -7.21 0.17
C LEU A 36 -16.11 -5.77 -0.05
N THR A 37 -17.04 -4.87 -0.37
CA THR A 37 -16.73 -3.45 -0.52
C THR A 37 -16.53 -2.87 0.88
N VAL A 38 -15.28 -2.72 1.29
CA VAL A 38 -14.96 -2.00 2.53
C VAL A 38 -15.37 -0.53 2.33
N PRO A 39 -16.27 0.02 3.16
CA PRO A 39 -16.71 1.39 3.00
C PRO A 39 -15.53 2.35 3.17
N VAL A 40 -15.38 3.26 2.23
CA VAL A 40 -14.38 4.34 2.28
C VAL A 40 -14.72 5.24 3.47
N GLN A 41 -13.79 5.38 4.40
CA GLN A 41 -13.98 6.19 5.61
C GLN A 41 -13.51 7.63 5.36
N THR A 42 -14.22 8.58 5.96
CA THR A 42 -13.90 10.02 5.88
C THR A 42 -14.02 10.66 7.25
N TYR A 43 -13.27 11.73 7.49
CA TYR A 43 -13.52 12.59 8.66
C TYR A 43 -14.85 13.34 8.48
N LYS A 44 -15.79 13.12 9.41
CA LYS A 44 -17.13 13.75 9.36
C LYS A 44 -17.14 15.21 9.77
N GLU A 45 -16.13 15.63 10.52
CA GLU A 45 -15.92 16.98 11.05
C GLU A 45 -14.42 17.28 11.05
N LEU A 46 -14.05 18.52 11.39
CA LEU A 46 -12.65 18.91 11.59
C LEU A 46 -12.01 18.01 12.66
N LYS A 47 -10.91 17.34 12.32
CA LYS A 47 -10.19 16.48 13.25
C LYS A 47 -8.86 17.10 13.64
N VAL A 48 -8.61 17.24 14.93
CA VAL A 48 -7.26 17.54 15.44
C VAL A 48 -6.52 16.23 15.68
N LEU A 49 -5.39 16.06 14.99
CA LEU A 49 -4.47 14.95 15.20
C LEU A 49 -3.21 15.46 15.90
N LYS A 50 -2.80 14.77 16.96
CA LYS A 50 -1.68 15.15 17.82
C LYS A 50 -0.71 13.98 18.00
N GLY A 51 0.49 14.25 18.46
CA GLY A 51 1.46 13.22 18.82
C GLY A 51 2.85 13.79 19.00
N ILE A 52 3.83 12.91 19.13
CA ILE A 52 5.25 13.28 19.12
C ILE A 52 5.97 12.78 17.88
N VAL A 53 7.09 13.43 17.56
CA VAL A 53 7.99 12.99 16.49
C VAL A 53 9.35 12.60 17.06
N THR A 54 9.77 11.38 16.77
CA THR A 54 11.09 10.85 17.10
C THR A 54 11.78 10.26 15.87
N ASP A 55 13.11 10.33 15.83
CA ASP A 55 13.96 9.64 14.89
C ASP A 55 14.91 8.68 15.64
N GLU A 56 15.85 8.06 14.92
CA GLU A 56 16.86 7.15 15.50
C GLU A 56 17.80 7.86 16.50
N ASN A 57 17.91 9.19 16.45
CA ASN A 57 18.75 10.01 17.35
C ASN A 57 17.95 10.60 18.54
N GLY A 58 16.63 10.44 18.57
CA GLY A 58 15.76 10.89 19.65
C GLY A 58 14.65 11.83 19.18
N SER A 59 14.40 12.90 19.93
CA SER A 59 13.28 13.81 19.64
C SER A 59 13.59 14.74 18.48
N VAL A 60 12.71 14.78 17.47
CA VAL A 60 12.80 15.76 16.38
C VAL A 60 12.12 17.05 16.84
N LEU A 61 12.89 18.13 16.97
CA LEU A 61 12.37 19.41 17.49
C LEU A 61 12.00 20.42 16.40
N ASN A 62 12.51 20.24 15.19
CA ASN A 62 12.34 21.18 14.08
C ASN A 62 12.15 20.45 12.74
N ALA A 63 10.93 20.49 12.21
CA ALA A 63 10.55 19.82 10.97
C ALA A 63 9.26 20.39 10.38
N GLU A 64 9.03 20.15 9.09
CA GLU A 64 7.72 20.32 8.46
C GLU A 64 6.99 18.97 8.45
N ILE A 65 5.71 18.99 8.80
CA ILE A 65 4.81 17.83 8.76
C ILE A 65 3.75 18.09 7.69
N LYS A 66 3.63 17.16 6.74
CA LYS A 66 2.64 17.20 5.66
C LYS A 66 1.65 16.07 5.84
N VAL A 67 0.36 16.37 5.74
CA VAL A 67 -0.72 15.39 5.79
C VAL A 67 -1.31 15.25 4.39
N ALA A 68 -1.26 14.04 3.84
CA ALA A 68 -1.87 13.69 2.56
C ALA A 68 -3.11 12.81 2.78
N ASP A 69 -4.13 12.96 1.96
CA ASP A 69 -5.26 12.04 1.90
C ASP A 69 -4.94 10.77 1.09
N SER A 70 -5.93 9.89 0.95
CA SER A 70 -5.79 8.62 0.21
C SER A 70 -5.45 8.79 -1.28
N SER A 71 -5.74 9.96 -1.87
CA SER A 71 -5.38 10.30 -3.26
C SER A 71 -3.95 10.85 -3.39
N GLY A 72 -3.28 11.11 -2.26
CA GLY A 72 -1.95 11.74 -2.21
C GLY A 72 -2.00 13.27 -2.22
N LYS A 73 -3.20 13.88 -2.16
CA LYS A 73 -3.35 15.33 -2.10
C LYS A 73 -2.99 15.81 -0.69
N ILE A 74 -2.14 16.84 -0.59
CA ILE A 74 -1.84 17.48 0.68
C ILE A 74 -3.06 18.25 1.17
N VAL A 75 -3.60 17.84 2.32
CA VAL A 75 -4.81 18.43 2.93
C VAL A 75 -4.50 19.31 4.14
N ALA A 76 -3.35 19.11 4.78
CA ALA A 76 -2.91 19.93 5.90
C ALA A 76 -1.38 19.96 6.02
N ARG A 77 -0.86 20.99 6.70
CA ARG A 77 0.56 21.14 7.04
C ARG A 77 0.68 21.71 8.44
N THR A 78 1.72 21.31 9.16
CA THR A 78 2.13 21.93 10.42
C THR A 78 3.65 21.91 10.54
N LYS A 79 4.20 22.60 11.55
CA LYS A 79 5.63 22.64 11.80
C LYS A 79 5.91 22.29 13.26
N LEU A 80 7.05 21.67 13.48
CA LEU A 80 7.67 21.58 14.80
C LEU A 80 8.60 22.78 14.96
N GLU A 81 8.42 23.51 16.05
CA GLU A 81 9.22 24.70 16.38
C GLU A 81 9.72 24.54 17.83
N ASN A 82 10.96 24.06 17.97
CA ASN A 82 11.58 23.75 19.26
C ASN A 82 10.72 22.85 20.18
N SER A 83 9.92 21.97 19.58
CA SER A 83 9.03 21.05 20.31
C SER A 83 8.92 19.75 19.54
N LYS A 84 8.90 18.63 20.26
CA LYS A 84 8.63 17.31 19.66
C LYS A 84 7.15 17.05 19.43
N HIS A 85 6.28 17.85 20.03
CA HIS A 85 4.83 17.68 19.96
C HIS A 85 4.28 18.40 18.73
N TYR A 86 3.48 17.69 17.94
CA TYR A 86 2.72 18.30 16.86
C TYR A 86 1.22 18.31 17.15
N SER A 87 0.54 19.26 16.52
CA SER A 87 -0.91 19.32 16.41
C SER A 87 -1.24 19.80 15.00
N VAL A 88 -2.11 19.07 14.30
CA VAL A 88 -2.54 19.41 12.94
C VAL A 88 -4.04 19.25 12.80
N GLU A 89 -4.66 20.22 12.16
CA GLU A 89 -6.09 20.20 11.85
C GLU A 89 -6.30 19.57 10.47
N ILE A 90 -7.06 18.48 10.44
CA ILE A 90 -7.44 17.76 9.23
C ILE A 90 -8.85 18.19 8.86
N PRO A 91 -9.06 18.76 7.66
CA PRO A 91 -10.38 19.22 7.23
C PRO A 91 -11.42 18.09 7.20
N GLN A 92 -12.67 18.45 7.49
CA GLN A 92 -13.82 17.59 7.21
C GLN A 92 -13.82 17.14 5.74
N GLY A 93 -14.31 15.93 5.48
CA GLY A 93 -14.38 15.34 4.14
C GLY A 93 -13.06 14.73 3.66
N THR A 94 -11.97 14.87 4.43
CA THR A 94 -10.71 14.17 4.13
C THR A 94 -10.94 12.66 4.17
N THR A 95 -10.54 12.00 3.09
CA THR A 95 -10.70 10.55 2.92
C THR A 95 -9.51 9.80 3.51
N LEU A 96 -9.80 8.74 4.26
CA LEU A 96 -8.81 7.86 4.84
C LEU A 96 -8.31 6.82 3.82
N PRO A 97 -7.08 6.33 3.99
CA PRO A 97 -6.13 6.67 5.04
C PRO A 97 -5.45 8.03 4.82
N VAL A 98 -5.06 8.69 5.91
CA VAL A 98 -4.20 9.88 5.85
C VAL A 98 -2.75 9.50 6.15
N VAL A 99 -1.84 10.09 5.40
CA VAL A 99 -0.40 9.85 5.50
C VAL A 99 0.28 11.10 6.04
N LEU A 100 0.93 10.96 7.19
CA LEU A 100 1.77 12.00 7.77
C LEU A 100 3.21 11.76 7.31
N THR A 101 3.81 12.76 6.68
CA THR A 101 5.21 12.74 6.28
C THR A 101 5.96 13.86 6.97
N VAL A 102 7.05 13.52 7.64
CA VAL A 102 7.93 14.47 8.30
C VAL A 102 9.27 14.49 7.58
N SER A 103 9.80 15.69 7.34
CA SER A 103 11.15 15.89 6.84
C SER A 103 11.95 16.66 7.90
N PRO A 104 12.69 15.95 8.79
CA PRO A 104 13.53 16.59 9.79
C PRO A 104 14.58 17.50 9.14
N LYS A 105 14.82 18.68 9.71
CA LYS A 105 15.89 19.56 9.22
C LYS A 105 17.25 18.90 9.47
N GLY A 106 18.08 18.80 8.43
CA GLY A 106 19.42 18.22 8.53
C GLY A 106 19.49 16.70 8.35
N SER A 107 18.36 16.03 8.09
CA SER A 107 18.32 14.61 7.69
C SER A 107 17.69 14.47 6.31
N GLN A 108 18.17 13.50 5.53
CA GLN A 108 17.53 13.08 4.28
C GLN A 108 16.43 12.03 4.52
N GLU A 109 16.40 11.43 5.72
CA GLU A 109 15.45 10.40 6.07
C GLU A 109 14.08 11.01 6.40
N LYS A 110 13.06 10.54 5.67
CA LYS A 110 11.68 10.96 5.90
C LYS A 110 11.01 9.99 6.84
N LEU A 111 10.36 10.52 7.87
CA LEU A 111 9.53 9.72 8.76
C LEU A 111 8.10 9.70 8.23
N VAL A 112 7.45 8.54 8.35
CA VAL A 112 6.10 8.31 7.84
C VAL A 112 5.24 7.66 8.91
N ALA A 113 3.99 8.12 9.00
CA ALA A 113 2.94 7.52 9.82
C ALA A 113 1.63 7.50 9.03
N VAL A 114 0.79 6.51 9.28
CA VAL A 114 -0.45 6.30 8.52
C VAL A 114 -1.61 6.07 9.48
N VAL A 115 -2.64 6.90 9.37
CA VAL A 115 -3.86 6.78 10.16
C VAL A 115 -4.97 6.24 9.27
N ILE A 116 -5.53 5.10 9.66
CA ILE A 116 -6.56 4.37 8.91
C ILE A 116 -7.97 4.45 9.53
N SER A 117 -8.11 5.13 10.68
CA SER A 117 -9.38 5.21 11.42
C SER A 117 -9.65 6.64 11.91
N PRO A 118 -10.88 7.16 11.75
CA PRO A 118 -11.23 8.52 12.15
C PRO A 118 -11.35 8.66 13.68
N ALA A 119 -11.43 7.54 14.40
CA ALA A 119 -11.48 7.54 15.86
C ALA A 119 -10.15 8.03 16.48
N VAL A 120 -9.02 7.80 15.80
CA VAL A 120 -7.69 8.14 16.29
C VAL A 120 -7.49 9.66 16.29
N SER A 121 -7.19 10.24 17.46
CA SER A 121 -6.81 11.64 17.65
C SER A 121 -5.36 11.84 18.09
N SER A 122 -4.69 10.77 18.50
CA SER A 122 -3.28 10.77 18.90
C SER A 122 -2.52 9.70 18.13
N TYR A 123 -1.42 10.06 17.48
CA TYR A 123 -0.60 9.14 16.74
C TYR A 123 0.85 9.64 16.66
N ASP A 124 1.80 8.85 17.13
CA ASP A 124 3.21 9.24 17.11
C ASP A 124 3.84 8.93 15.77
N ILE A 125 4.89 9.70 15.43
CA ILE A 125 5.67 9.52 14.21
C ILE A 125 7.07 9.10 14.63
N SER A 126 7.48 7.90 14.24
CA SER A 126 8.76 7.31 14.64
C SER A 126 9.36 6.43 13.53
N PRO A 127 10.59 5.92 13.70
CA PRO A 127 11.15 4.94 12.77
C PRO A 127 10.32 3.65 12.71
N LEU A 128 9.68 3.25 13.81
CA LEU A 128 8.80 2.08 13.84
C LEU A 128 7.55 2.31 12.97
N THR A 129 6.85 3.44 13.13
CA THR A 129 5.68 3.74 12.28
C THR A 129 6.06 3.87 10.81
N THR A 130 7.28 4.34 10.54
CA THR A 130 7.83 4.43 9.19
C THR A 130 8.04 3.04 8.60
N LYS A 131 8.62 2.10 9.36
CA LYS A 131 8.76 0.68 8.94
C LYS A 131 7.40 0.04 8.67
N ILE A 132 6.41 0.26 9.54
CA ILE A 132 5.04 -0.23 9.35
C ILE A 132 4.42 0.33 8.07
N ALA A 133 4.51 1.64 7.86
CA ALA A 133 3.98 2.29 6.66
C ALA A 133 4.65 1.73 5.40
N ASN A 134 5.98 1.63 5.38
CA ASN A 134 6.71 1.10 4.23
C ASN A 134 6.33 -0.35 3.95
N ARG A 135 6.18 -1.18 5.00
CA ARG A 135 5.76 -2.58 4.86
C ARG A 135 4.33 -2.69 4.34
N ALA A 136 3.40 -1.91 4.86
CA ALA A 136 2.01 -1.90 4.36
C ALA A 136 1.95 -1.45 2.90
N LYS A 137 2.75 -0.44 2.52
CA LYS A 137 2.86 0.00 1.12
C LYS A 137 3.38 -1.14 0.22
N ALA A 138 4.38 -1.89 0.67
CA ALA A 138 4.91 -3.05 -0.04
C ALA A 138 3.90 -4.21 -0.15
N LEU A 139 2.95 -4.32 0.78
CA LEU A 139 1.85 -5.28 0.75
C LEU A 139 0.67 -4.84 -0.15
N GLY A 140 0.82 -3.76 -0.92
CA GLY A 140 -0.20 -3.29 -1.85
C GLY A 140 -1.02 -2.08 -1.37
N GLY A 141 -0.56 -1.39 -0.31
CA GLY A 141 -1.12 -0.11 0.12
C GLY A 141 -1.65 -0.12 1.55
N TYR A 142 -2.17 1.02 1.98
CA TYR A 142 -2.55 1.32 3.36
C TYR A 142 -3.95 0.83 3.74
N THR A 143 -4.30 -0.40 3.36
CA THR A 143 -5.56 -1.02 3.78
C THR A 143 -5.48 -1.48 5.24
N TYR A 144 -6.62 -1.67 5.91
CA TYR A 144 -6.64 -2.20 7.28
C TYR A 144 -5.86 -3.51 7.40
N ALA A 145 -6.14 -4.47 6.53
CA ALA A 145 -5.46 -5.77 6.52
C ALA A 145 -3.94 -5.62 6.36
N ASN A 146 -3.49 -4.78 5.42
CA ASN A 146 -2.06 -4.57 5.18
C ASN A 146 -1.38 -3.86 6.34
N MET A 147 -2.04 -2.89 6.98
CA MET A 147 -1.50 -2.20 8.15
C MET A 147 -1.37 -3.14 9.36
N VAL A 148 -2.35 -4.02 9.59
CA VAL A 148 -2.29 -5.04 10.65
C VAL A 148 -1.16 -6.03 10.37
N MET A 149 -1.09 -6.59 9.16
CA MET A 149 -0.01 -7.50 8.77
C MET A 149 1.37 -6.83 8.85
N ALA A 150 1.46 -5.56 8.43
CA ALA A 150 2.69 -4.79 8.52
C ALA A 150 3.14 -4.62 9.97
N ALA A 151 2.24 -4.17 10.86
CA ALA A 151 2.53 -4.01 12.27
C ALA A 151 3.03 -5.32 12.89
N ASP A 152 2.32 -6.42 12.68
CA ASP A 152 2.69 -7.76 13.18
C ASP A 152 4.08 -8.18 12.69
N SER A 153 4.37 -7.99 11.41
CA SER A 153 5.68 -8.36 10.84
C SER A 153 6.84 -7.45 11.28
N THR A 154 6.57 -6.22 11.72
CA THR A 154 7.61 -5.28 12.18
C THR A 154 7.96 -5.41 13.66
N VAL A 155 7.11 -6.05 14.45
CA VAL A 155 7.39 -6.35 15.86
C VAL A 155 8.10 -7.71 16.05
N GLY A 156 8.35 -8.43 14.96
CA GLY A 156 9.06 -9.70 14.94
C GLY A 156 10.58 -9.56 14.99
N VAL A 157 11.23 -10.52 15.65
CA VAL A 157 12.68 -10.67 15.82
C VAL A 157 13.42 -10.47 14.49
N PRO A 158 14.57 -9.73 14.45
CA PRO A 158 15.34 -9.49 13.23
C PRO A 158 15.59 -10.79 12.45
N ASP A 159 15.53 -10.75 11.12
CA ASP A 159 15.77 -11.93 10.28
C ASP A 159 17.16 -12.58 10.53
N ALA A 160 18.13 -11.81 11.04
CA ALA A 160 19.41 -12.34 11.54
C ALA A 160 19.27 -13.35 12.71
N ASN A 161 18.18 -13.29 13.46
CA ASN A 161 17.80 -14.22 14.52
C ASN A 161 16.79 -15.29 14.05
N LYS A 162 16.33 -15.22 12.79
CA LYS A 162 15.59 -16.30 12.13
C LYS A 162 16.56 -17.21 11.37
N THR A 163 17.66 -17.60 12.01
CA THR A 163 18.50 -18.66 11.47
C THR A 163 17.74 -19.98 11.51
N SER A 164 17.75 -20.64 10.37
CA SER A 164 17.21 -21.97 10.06
C SER A 164 17.84 -23.09 10.91
N THR A 165 17.64 -23.09 12.22
CA THR A 165 18.00 -24.21 13.12
C THR A 165 17.04 -24.23 14.31
N GLY A 166 16.04 -25.11 14.31
CA GLY A 166 15.43 -25.53 15.58
C GLY A 166 13.91 -25.63 15.68
N PHE A 167 13.10 -25.51 14.62
CA PHE A 167 11.70 -25.94 14.69
C PHE A 167 11.55 -27.40 14.22
N ARG A 168 12.04 -28.31 15.08
CA ARG A 168 11.61 -29.71 15.27
C ARG A 168 12.66 -30.39 16.17
N GLY A 169 12.64 -30.04 17.45
CA GLY A 169 12.96 -31.06 18.45
C GLY A 169 11.87 -32.11 18.33
N ASP A 170 12.14 -33.19 17.61
CA ASP A 170 11.35 -34.41 17.72
C ASP A 170 11.44 -34.88 19.19
N PRO A 171 10.34 -34.88 19.96
CA PRO A 171 10.37 -35.23 21.38
C PRO A 171 10.64 -36.72 21.62
N THR A 172 10.77 -37.55 20.58
CA THR A 172 11.00 -38.99 20.72
C THR A 172 12.46 -39.39 20.92
N LYS A 173 13.42 -38.46 20.89
CA LYS A 173 14.85 -38.79 21.08
C LYS A 173 15.44 -38.50 22.47
N GLN A 174 14.64 -38.12 23.46
CA GLN A 174 15.15 -37.88 24.83
C GLN A 174 15.08 -39.10 25.76
N TYR A 175 14.57 -40.25 25.31
CA TYR A 175 14.65 -41.50 26.07
C TYR A 175 14.97 -42.68 25.15
N GLY A 176 16.22 -43.14 25.14
CA GLY A 176 16.58 -44.36 24.44
C GLY A 176 18.08 -44.63 24.39
N GLY A 177 18.58 -45.42 25.34
CA GLY A 177 19.90 -46.02 25.25
C GLY A 177 20.54 -46.32 26.59
N TRP A 178 20.03 -47.32 27.32
CA TRP A 178 20.88 -48.10 28.22
C TRP A 178 21.72 -49.03 27.36
N HIS A 179 23.03 -48.86 27.38
CA HIS A 179 24.08 -49.90 27.25
C HIS A 179 25.42 -49.29 27.64
#